data_AF-A0A3A4UZR5-F1
#
_entry.id   AF-A0A3A4UZR5-F1
#
_cell.length_a   1.000
_cell.length_b   1.000
_cell.length_c   1.000
_cell.angle_alpha   90.00
_cell.angle_beta   90.00
_cell.angle_gamma   90.00
#
_symmetry.space_group_name_H-M   'P 1'
#
loop_
_entity.id
_entity.type
_entity.pdbx_description
1 polymer ?
#
loop_
_entity_poly.entity_id
_entity_poly.type
_entity_poly.pdbx_seq_one_letter_code
_entity_poly.pdbx_strand_id
1 'polypeptide(L)'
;MARELTEQECRDLFLEKVRSYVEYWENESRTPDLRGKLEGLAFSMMAIIDGCADGLPGFSLTPCPHPQDKEFHQEHNENWWPESDCDIGGTLHEEIFSEKVMS
;
A
#
# COMPACT_ATOMS: atom_id res chain seq x y z
N MET A 1 15.57 18.63 -19.78
CA MET A 1 14.15 18.93 -20.08
C MET A 1 13.29 18.00 -19.25
N ALA A 2 12.11 18.43 -18.83
CA ALA A 2 11.14 17.54 -18.19
C ALA A 2 10.62 16.52 -19.21
N ARG A 3 10.41 15.28 -18.78
CA ARG A 3 9.78 14.20 -19.55
C ARG A 3 8.94 13.33 -18.62
N GLU A 4 8.06 12.54 -19.20
CA GLU A 4 7.36 11.48 -18.49
C GLU A 4 8.35 10.39 -18.03
N LEU A 5 8.07 9.80 -16.88
CA LEU A 5 8.81 8.66 -16.36
C LEU A 5 8.32 7.38 -17.04
N THR A 6 9.24 6.46 -17.31
CA THR A 6 8.88 5.11 -17.78
C THR A 6 8.32 4.28 -16.64
N GLU A 7 7.60 3.20 -16.95
CA GLU A 7 7.10 2.25 -15.95
C GLU A 7 8.21 1.75 -15.01
N GLN A 8 9.38 1.42 -15.58
CA GLN A 8 10.51 0.93 -14.79
C GLN A 8 11.04 2.00 -13.84
N GLU A 9 11.11 3.26 -14.27
CA GLU A 9 11.54 4.36 -13.41
C GLU A 9 10.54 4.62 -12.27
N CYS A 10 9.24 4.56 -12.56
CA CYS A 10 8.22 4.64 -11.52
C CYS A 10 8.37 3.52 -10.49
N ARG A 11 8.62 2.28 -10.95
CA ARG A 11 8.88 1.13 -10.09
C ARG A 11 10.14 1.32 -9.25
N ASP A 12 11.22 1.79 -9.86
CA ASP A 12 12.50 2.01 -9.18
C ASP A 12 12.37 3.07 -8.08
N LEU A 13 11.70 4.19 -8.35
CA LEU A 13 11.43 5.23 -7.37
C LEU A 13 10.54 4.75 -6.21
N PHE A 14 9.51 3.96 -6.51
CA PHE A 14 8.66 3.34 -5.48
C PHE A 14 9.49 2.42 -4.57
N LEU A 15 10.28 1.51 -5.15
CA LEU A 15 11.11 0.56 -4.40
C LEU A 15 12.22 1.27 -3.61
N GLU A 16 12.83 2.31 -4.18
CA GLU A 16 13.81 3.15 -3.49
C GLU A 16 13.19 3.79 -2.25
N LYS A 17 11.98 4.36 -2.37
CA LYS A 17 11.27 4.95 -1.22
C LYS A 17 10.99 3.91 -0.14
N VAL A 18 10.50 2.72 -0.52
CA VAL A 18 10.26 1.63 0.43
C VAL A 18 11.53 1.27 1.22
N ARG A 19 12.67 1.11 0.53
CA ARG A 19 13.96 0.83 1.19
C ARG A 19 14.37 1.96 2.13
N SER A 20 14.20 3.22 1.72
CA SER A 20 14.53 4.37 2.56
C SER A 20 13.71 4.40 3.88
N TYR A 21 12.47 3.91 3.87
CA TYR A 21 11.68 3.79 5.08
C TYR A 21 12.12 2.64 5.99
N VAL A 22 12.61 1.52 5.43
CA VAL A 22 13.22 0.46 6.22
C VAL A 22 14.43 1.02 6.97
N GLU A 23 15.33 1.71 6.26
CA GLU A 23 16.51 2.35 6.85
C GLU A 23 16.14 3.41 7.89
N TYR A 24 15.11 4.23 7.61
CA TYR A 24 14.61 5.22 8.56
C TYR A 24 14.12 4.57 9.86
N TRP A 25 13.24 3.57 9.78
CA TRP A 25 12.65 2.94 10.98
C TRP A 25 13.65 2.07 11.74
N GLU A 26 14.62 1.46 11.06
CA GLU A 26 15.75 0.79 11.70
C GLU A 26 16.52 1.76 12.62
N ASN A 27 16.75 2.99 12.14
CA ASN A 27 17.54 4.01 12.84
C ASN A 27 16.73 4.99 13.71
N GLU A 28 15.39 4.91 13.69
CA GLU A 28 14.53 5.77 14.49
C GLU A 28 14.72 5.48 16.00
N SER A 29 15.14 6.49 16.76
CA SER A 29 15.47 6.37 18.18
C SER A 29 14.33 6.81 19.10
N ARG A 30 13.37 7.58 18.59
CA ARG A 30 12.19 8.06 19.34
C ARG A 30 11.16 6.95 19.57
N THR A 31 11.19 5.90 18.75
CA THR A 31 10.35 4.70 18.87
C THR A 31 11.23 3.53 19.29
N PRO A 32 11.37 3.25 20.60
CA PRO A 32 12.36 2.31 21.10
C PRO A 32 11.99 0.84 20.90
N ASP A 33 10.71 0.53 20.73
CA ASP A 33 10.23 -0.85 20.59
C ASP A 33 10.09 -1.28 19.12
N LEU A 34 10.36 -2.57 18.88
CA LEU A 34 10.28 -3.15 17.54
C LEU A 34 8.88 -3.04 16.93
N ARG A 35 7.83 -3.16 17.76
CA ARG A 35 6.44 -3.14 17.28
C ARG A 35 6.08 -1.77 16.71
N GLY A 36 6.37 -0.69 17.43
CA GLY A 36 6.14 0.67 16.97
C GLY A 36 6.93 1.02 15.70
N LYS A 37 8.15 0.48 15.56
CA LYS A 37 8.92 0.62 14.30
C LYS A 37 8.25 -0.07 13.12
N LEU A 38 7.73 -1.28 13.31
CA LEU A 38 7.01 -2.02 12.27
C LEU A 38 5.68 -1.36 11.91
N GLU A 39 4.95 -0.84 12.90
CA GLU A 39 3.72 -0.08 12.69
C GLU A 39 3.99 1.22 11.93
N GLY A 40 5.05 1.94 12.31
CA GLY A 40 5.51 3.12 11.60
C GLY A 40 5.90 2.83 10.14
N LEU A 41 6.61 1.73 9.89
CA LEU A 41 6.95 1.29 8.54
C LEU A 41 5.71 0.96 7.72
N ALA A 42 4.75 0.22 8.30
CA ALA A 42 3.50 -0.12 7.65
C ALA A 42 2.68 1.14 7.29
N PHE A 43 2.55 2.09 8.23
CA PHE A 43 1.94 3.40 7.97
C PHE A 43 2.64 4.13 6.82
N SER A 44 3.98 4.15 6.84
CA SER A 44 4.78 4.85 5.81
C SER A 44 4.57 4.23 4.42
N MET A 45 4.43 2.91 4.33
CA MET A 45 4.10 2.22 3.07
C MET A 45 2.71 2.60 2.54
N MET A 46 1.70 2.66 3.41
CA MET A 46 0.35 3.12 3.03
C MET A 46 0.36 4.58 2.59
N ALA A 47 1.15 5.42 3.26
CA ALA A 47 1.30 6.83 2.90
C ALA A 47 1.95 7.03 1.51
N ILE A 48 2.77 6.09 1.01
CA ILE A 48 3.24 6.11 -0.39
C ILE A 48 2.05 5.93 -1.33
N ILE A 49 1.25 4.90 -1.09
CA ILE A 49 0.11 4.54 -1.93
C ILE A 49 -0.89 5.70 -1.96
N ASP A 50 -1.16 6.31 -0.80
CA ASP A 50 -2.10 7.43 -0.69
C ASP A 50 -1.53 8.78 -1.19
N GLY A 51 -0.29 8.82 -1.68
CA GLY A 51 0.31 10.03 -2.25
C GLY A 51 0.75 11.07 -1.21
N CYS A 52 0.97 10.64 0.03
CA CYS A 52 1.47 11.46 1.13
C CYS A 52 3.01 11.39 1.29
N ALA A 53 3.68 10.55 0.49
CA ALA A 53 5.13 10.43 0.49
C ALA A 53 5.79 11.48 -0.44
N ASP A 54 6.76 12.21 0.09
CA ASP A 54 7.48 13.23 -0.68
C ASP A 54 8.21 12.64 -1.90
N GLY A 55 8.06 13.30 -3.05
CA GLY A 55 8.68 12.91 -4.31
C GLY A 55 8.01 11.75 -5.05
N LEU A 56 6.87 11.25 -4.58
CA LEU A 56 6.07 10.24 -5.29
C LEU A 56 4.61 10.70 -5.45
N PRO A 57 3.93 10.32 -6.54
CA PRO A 57 2.48 10.48 -6.64
C PRO A 57 1.77 9.45 -5.74
N GLY A 58 0.46 9.60 -5.58
CA GLY A 58 -0.37 8.48 -5.14
C GLY A 58 -0.47 7.40 -6.22
N PHE A 59 -0.71 6.17 -5.80
CA PHE A 59 -0.86 5.00 -6.66
C PHE A 59 -2.22 4.38 -6.42
N SER A 60 -2.85 3.89 -7.48
CA SER A 60 -4.03 3.05 -7.32
C SER A 60 -3.64 1.70 -6.75
N LEU A 61 -4.45 1.20 -5.81
CA LEU A 61 -4.34 -0.15 -5.28
C LEU A 61 -5.64 -0.88 -5.56
N THR A 62 -5.65 -1.70 -6.61
CA THR A 62 -6.84 -2.43 -7.06
C THR A 62 -6.64 -3.94 -6.87
N PRO A 63 -7.63 -4.68 -6.33
CA PRO A 63 -7.60 -6.14 -6.35
C PRO A 63 -7.42 -6.68 -7.77
N CYS A 64 -6.55 -7.68 -7.93
CA CYS A 64 -6.30 -8.33 -9.21
C CYS A 64 -6.60 -9.84 -9.09
N PRO A 65 -7.89 -10.22 -8.95
CA PRO A 65 -8.26 -11.62 -8.80
C PRO A 65 -7.99 -12.43 -10.07
N HIS A 66 -7.82 -13.74 -9.93
CA HIS A 66 -7.69 -14.62 -11.09
C HIS A 66 -9.03 -14.65 -11.86
N PRO A 67 -9.04 -14.80 -13.20
CA PRO A 67 -10.28 -14.82 -13.99
C PRO A 67 -11.32 -15.87 -13.60
N GLN A 68 -10.91 -16.90 -12.84
CA GLN A 68 -11.78 -17.98 -12.38
C GLN A 68 -12.18 -17.86 -10.89
N ASP A 69 -11.66 -16.88 -10.16
CA ASP A 69 -11.91 -16.76 -8.71
C ASP A 69 -13.40 -16.61 -8.42
N LYS A 70 -14.11 -15.82 -9.22
CA LYS A 70 -15.54 -15.59 -9.04
C LYS A 70 -16.36 -16.86 -9.18
N GLU A 71 -16.13 -17.63 -10.24
CA GLU A 71 -16.82 -18.91 -10.46
C GLU A 71 -16.50 -19.89 -9.33
N PHE A 72 -15.23 -20.00 -8.96
CA PHE A 72 -14.77 -20.86 -7.87
C PHE A 72 -15.45 -20.52 -6.53
N HIS A 73 -15.44 -19.25 -6.12
CA HIS A 73 -16.04 -18.84 -4.85
C HIS A 73 -17.57 -18.95 -4.87
N GLN A 74 -18.23 -18.72 -6.02
CA GLN A 74 -19.68 -18.93 -6.16
C GLN A 74 -20.08 -20.40 -5.97
N GLU A 75 -19.32 -21.35 -6.54
CA GLU A 75 -19.56 -22.79 -6.37
C GLU A 75 -19.42 -23.24 -4.90
N HIS A 76 -18.56 -22.57 -4.13
CA HIS A 76 -18.29 -22.89 -2.73
C HIS A 76 -19.11 -22.06 -1.74
N ASN A 77 -20.02 -21.21 -2.22
CA ASN A 77 -20.82 -20.29 -1.40
C ASN A 77 -19.94 -19.37 -0.52
N GLU A 78 -18.88 -18.83 -1.12
CA GLU A 78 -17.93 -17.87 -0.53
C GLU A 78 -18.01 -16.49 -1.19
N ASN A 79 -17.47 -15.46 -0.53
CA ASN A 79 -17.35 -14.11 -1.11
C ASN A 79 -16.20 -14.06 -2.12
N TRP A 80 -16.33 -13.23 -3.15
CA TRP A 80 -15.30 -13.04 -4.18
C TRP A 80 -14.88 -11.56 -4.29
N TRP A 81 -13.68 -11.34 -4.81
CA TRP A 81 -13.13 -10.01 -5.07
C TRP A 81 -13.79 -9.36 -6.30
N PRO A 82 -13.87 -8.01 -6.35
CA PRO A 82 -14.38 -7.31 -7.52
C PRO A 82 -13.44 -7.49 -8.72
N GLU A 83 -14.03 -7.67 -9.91
CA GLU A 83 -13.32 -7.84 -11.20
C GLU A 83 -13.02 -6.48 -11.89
N SER A 84 -13.53 -5.37 -11.33
CA SER A 84 -13.46 -4.02 -11.90
C SER A 84 -12.55 -3.09 -11.09
N ASP A 85 -12.31 -1.88 -11.61
CA ASP A 85 -11.62 -0.79 -10.91
C ASP A 85 -12.25 -0.51 -9.54
N CYS A 86 -11.67 -1.12 -8.53
CA CYS A 86 -11.96 -0.94 -7.12
C CYS A 86 -10.67 -0.46 -6.45
N ASP A 87 -10.31 0.79 -6.70
CA ASP A 87 -9.16 1.41 -6.06
C ASP A 87 -9.45 1.64 -4.58
N ILE A 88 -8.68 0.97 -3.71
CA ILE A 88 -8.79 1.08 -2.25
C ILE A 88 -7.74 2.03 -1.66
N GLY A 89 -6.97 2.74 -2.50
CA GLY A 89 -6.04 3.78 -2.07
C GLY A 89 -6.73 5.10 -1.70
N GLY A 90 -5.96 6.00 -1.07
CA GLY A 90 -6.33 7.37 -0.72
C GLY A 90 -6.43 7.65 0.78
N THR A 91 -6.83 6.66 1.59
CA THR A 91 -7.02 6.81 3.06
C THR A 91 -6.44 5.67 3.89
N LEU A 92 -5.69 4.76 3.29
CA LEU A 92 -5.13 3.57 3.97
C LEU A 92 -4.26 3.94 5.18
N HIS A 93 -3.44 4.98 5.07
CA HIS A 93 -2.57 5.43 6.17
C HIS A 93 -3.36 6.01 7.34
N GLU A 94 -4.53 6.60 7.10
CA GLU A 94 -5.41 7.11 8.16
C GLU A 94 -6.15 5.96 8.85
N GLU A 95 -6.52 4.92 8.10
CA GLU A 95 -7.40 3.84 8.57
C GLU A 95 -6.66 2.70 9.28
N ILE A 96 -5.36 2.51 9.03
CA ILE A 96 -4.56 1.38 9.52
C ILE A 96 -4.57 1.18 11.05
N PHE A 97 -4.79 2.25 11.82
CA PHE A 97 -4.88 2.20 13.29
C PHE A 97 -6.27 2.57 13.83
N SER A 98 -7.25 2.72 12.94
CA SER A 98 -8.63 2.95 13.34
C SER A 98 -9.24 1.63 13.84
N GLU A 99 -9.95 1.66 14.97
CA GLU A 99 -10.68 0.49 15.49
C GLU A 99 -11.88 0.07 14.60
N LYS A 100 -12.03 0.69 13.41
CA LYS A 100 -13.18 0.52 12.52
C LYS A 100 -13.00 -0.56 11.45
N VAL A 101 -11.95 -1.37 11.53
CA VAL A 101 -11.81 -2.54 10.63
C VAL A 101 -12.77 -3.66 11.09
N MET A 102 -14.03 -3.46 10.74
CA MET A 102 -15.17 -4.39 10.77
C MET A 102 -15.65 -4.91 12.13
N SER A 103 -16.92 -4.59 12.42
CA SER A 103 -17.82 -5.36 13.30
C SER A 103 -18.02 -6.79 12.81
#